data_AF-A0A9Q0FQH4-F1
#
_entry.id   AF-A0A9Q0FQH4-F1
#
_cell.length_a   1.000
_cell.length_b   1.000
_cell.length_c   1.000
_cell.angle_alpha   90.00
_cell.angle_beta   90.00
_cell.angle_gamma   90.00
#
_symmetry.space_group_name_H-M   'P 1'
#
loop_
_entity.id
_entity.type
_entity.pdbx_description
1 polymer ?
#
loop_
_entity_poly.entity_id
_entity_poly.type
_entity_poly.pdbx_seq_one_letter_code
_entity_poly.pdbx_strand_id
1 'polypeptide(L)'
;MEQEQQQQQQQQLLNLLLETTFFETCEKHIAKYCNFLCRDCKGPAFCESCKNEHEGHGVLQMYKNLSHTGVRVDDIKDLVDISEIQTYRLNNHPTIYINERPQRKGKPLIRQGKRNSCEKCGRKMEIEDQNKSRRFCSIECKLDIKPDNLLS
;
A
#
# COMPACT_ATOMS: atom_id res chain seq x y z
N MET A 1 -2.21 10.02 -25.06
CA MET A 1 -2.57 8.61 -25.32
C MET A 1 -1.80 7.64 -24.44
N GLU A 2 -0.50 7.38 -24.66
CA GLU A 2 0.25 6.40 -23.84
C GLU A 2 0.37 6.80 -22.36
N GLN A 3 0.65 8.07 -22.07
CA GLN A 3 0.72 8.60 -20.71
C GLN A 3 -0.64 8.51 -19.99
N GLU A 4 -1.73 8.87 -20.66
CA GLU A 4 -3.10 8.76 -20.12
C GLU A 4 -3.49 7.31 -19.84
N GLN A 5 -3.09 6.39 -20.72
CA GLN A 5 -3.34 4.96 -20.53
C GLN A 5 -2.55 4.39 -19.36
N GLN A 6 -1.27 4.76 -19.24
CA GLN A 6 -0.43 4.38 -18.10
C GLN A 6 -1.03 4.90 -16.79
N GLN A 7 -1.42 6.18 -16.77
CA GLN A 7 -2.06 6.79 -15.62
C GLN A 7 -3.37 6.09 -15.23
N GLN A 8 -4.21 5.75 -16.20
CA GLN A 8 -5.45 5.01 -15.95
C GLN A 8 -5.17 3.62 -15.37
N GLN A 9 -4.14 2.92 -15.83
CA GLN A 9 -3.72 1.63 -15.28
C GLN A 9 -3.23 1.77 -13.83
N GLN A 10 -2.46 2.81 -13.51
CA GLN A 10 -2.02 3.09 -12.15
C GLN A 10 -3.21 3.35 -11.21
N GLN A 11 -4.18 4.14 -11.65
CA GLN A 11 -5.40 4.39 -10.87
C GLN A 11 -6.18 3.09 -10.60
N GLN A 12 -6.33 2.24 -11.62
CA GLN A 12 -7.03 0.97 -11.46
C GLN A 12 -6.30 0.05 -10.48
N LEU A 13 -4.96 0.00 -10.53
CA LEU A 13 -4.16 -0.77 -9.58
C LEU A 13 -4.32 -0.23 -8.15
N LEU A 14 -4.33 1.08 -7.97
CA LEU A 14 -4.52 1.71 -6.66
C LEU A 14 -5.88 1.37 -6.06
N ASN A 15 -6.95 1.49 -6.84
CA ASN A 15 -8.30 1.14 -6.39
C ASN A 15 -8.36 -0.34 -5.99
N LEU A 16 -7.85 -1.23 -6.85
CA LEU A 16 -7.77 -2.66 -6.58
C LEU A 16 -7.01 -2.94 -5.28
N LEU A 17 -5.86 -2.28 -5.07
CA LEU A 17 -5.00 -2.48 -3.90
C LEU A 17 -5.66 -2.01 -2.59
N LEU A 18 -6.40 -0.91 -2.62
CA LEU A 18 -7.10 -0.34 -1.46
C LEU A 18 -8.38 -1.10 -1.11
N GLU A 19 -9.12 -1.56 -2.12
CA GLU A 19 -10.40 -2.27 -1.94
C GLU A 19 -10.21 -3.76 -1.58
N THR A 20 -9.05 -4.34 -1.91
CA THR A 20 -8.79 -5.75 -1.65
C THR A 20 -8.61 -6.02 -0.16
N THR A 21 -9.37 -6.97 0.37
CA THR A 21 -9.16 -7.53 1.71
C THR A 21 -8.08 -8.61 1.65
N PHE A 22 -7.06 -8.49 2.50
CA PHE A 22 -5.92 -9.41 2.57
C PHE A 22 -5.91 -10.21 3.87
N PHE A 23 -5.25 -11.36 3.82
CA PHE A 23 -5.02 -12.28 4.93
C PHE A 23 -6.28 -12.97 5.46
N GLU A 24 -7.32 -13.06 4.64
CA GLU A 24 -8.43 -13.99 4.84
C GLU A 24 -7.97 -15.43 4.59
N THR A 25 -8.68 -16.41 5.17
CA THR A 25 -8.41 -17.83 4.92
C THR A 25 -8.79 -18.19 3.49
N CYS A 26 -7.93 -18.94 2.80
CA CYS A 26 -8.22 -19.42 1.46
C CYS A 26 -9.34 -20.47 1.49
N GLU A 27 -10.36 -20.30 0.65
CA GLU A 27 -11.48 -21.23 0.53
C GLU A 27 -11.06 -22.60 -0.02
N LYS A 28 -10.06 -22.63 -0.92
CA LYS A 28 -9.57 -23.85 -1.58
C LYS A 28 -8.51 -24.58 -0.77
N HIS A 29 -7.74 -23.88 0.08
CA HIS A 29 -6.53 -24.41 0.72
C HIS A 29 -6.54 -24.16 2.23
N ILE A 30 -6.56 -25.24 3.01
CA ILE A 30 -6.61 -25.21 4.48
C ILE A 30 -5.35 -24.54 5.05
N ALA A 31 -5.54 -23.73 6.09
CA ALA A 31 -4.47 -23.05 6.84
C ALA A 31 -3.56 -22.14 5.99
N LYS A 32 -4.04 -21.68 4.82
CA LYS A 32 -3.36 -20.69 4.00
C LYS A 32 -4.09 -19.36 4.01
N TYR A 33 -3.33 -18.27 4.03
CA TYR A 33 -3.86 -16.91 3.97
C TYR A 33 -3.72 -16.32 2.58
N CYS A 34 -4.73 -15.56 2.16
CA CYS A 34 -4.74 -14.85 0.89
C CYS A 34 -3.93 -13.55 0.99
N ASN A 35 -2.64 -13.62 0.63
CA ASN A 35 -1.69 -12.52 0.74
C ASN A 35 -1.04 -12.13 -0.59
N PHE A 36 -1.57 -12.59 -1.71
CA PHE A 36 -1.13 -12.18 -3.04
C PHE A 36 -2.27 -11.45 -3.77
N LEU A 37 -1.92 -10.47 -4.60
CA LEU A 37 -2.83 -9.76 -5.48
C LEU A 37 -2.40 -9.93 -6.93
N CYS A 38 -3.32 -10.28 -7.82
CA CYS A 38 -3.05 -10.37 -9.26
C CYS A 38 -3.58 -9.12 -9.94
N ARG A 39 -2.67 -8.36 -10.56
CA ARG A 39 -2.99 -7.08 -11.20
C ARG A 39 -3.78 -7.25 -12.50
N ASP A 40 -3.56 -8.38 -13.17
CA ASP A 40 -4.12 -8.65 -14.48
C ASP A 40 -5.52 -9.26 -14.37
N CYS A 41 -5.74 -10.12 -13.38
CA CYS A 41 -7.05 -10.73 -13.12
C CYS A 41 -8.05 -9.77 -12.47
N LYS A 42 -7.58 -8.76 -11.72
CA LYS A 42 -8.43 -7.81 -10.98
C LYS A 42 -9.46 -8.50 -10.05
N GLY A 43 -9.10 -9.65 -9.52
CA GLY A 43 -9.91 -10.46 -8.61
C GLY A 43 -9.52 -10.30 -7.14
N PRO A 44 -10.13 -11.09 -6.23
CA PRO A 44 -9.79 -11.07 -4.81
C PRO A 44 -8.34 -11.51 -4.55
N ALA A 45 -7.85 -11.23 -3.34
CA ALA A 45 -6.57 -11.76 -2.90
C ALA A 45 -6.57 -13.29 -2.91
N PHE A 46 -5.41 -13.88 -3.19
CA PHE A 46 -5.24 -15.33 -3.26
C PHE A 46 -4.04 -15.80 -2.45
N CYS A 47 -3.99 -17.10 -2.13
CA CYS A 47 -2.91 -17.69 -1.34
C CYS A 47 -1.78 -18.22 -2.22
N GLU A 48 -0.64 -18.54 -1.62
CA GLU A 48 0.53 -19.05 -2.35
C GLU A 48 0.24 -20.30 -3.23
N SER A 49 -0.64 -21.21 -2.82
CA SER A 49 -0.99 -22.39 -3.63
C SER A 49 -1.80 -22.04 -4.88
N CYS A 50 -2.53 -20.93 -4.88
CA CYS A 50 -3.30 -20.50 -6.05
C CYS A 50 -2.42 -19.78 -7.09
N LYS A 51 -1.11 -19.55 -6.82
CA LYS A 51 -0.20 -18.88 -7.77
C LYS A 51 -0.17 -19.53 -9.16
N ASN A 52 -0.34 -20.85 -9.23
CA ASN A 52 -0.35 -21.56 -10.51
C ASN A 52 -1.53 -21.14 -11.41
N GLU A 53 -2.64 -20.66 -10.84
CA GLU A 53 -3.78 -20.10 -11.59
C GLU A 53 -3.47 -18.68 -12.15
N HIS A 54 -2.31 -18.12 -11.81
CA HIS A 54 -1.85 -16.79 -12.21
C HIS A 54 -0.46 -16.83 -12.88
N GLU A 55 -0.12 -17.96 -13.51
CA GLU A 55 1.12 -18.10 -14.26
C GLU A 55 1.18 -17.07 -15.41
N GLY A 56 2.29 -16.36 -15.51
CA GLY A 56 2.49 -15.30 -16.52
C GLY A 56 1.84 -13.96 -16.17
N HIS A 57 1.13 -13.83 -15.05
CA HIS A 57 0.53 -12.57 -14.61
C HIS A 57 1.44 -11.76 -13.68
N GLY A 58 1.24 -10.44 -13.65
CA GLY A 58 1.81 -9.55 -12.65
C GLY A 58 1.16 -9.76 -11.28
N VAL A 59 1.94 -10.22 -10.32
CA VAL A 59 1.48 -10.52 -8.95
C VAL A 59 2.26 -9.69 -7.93
N LEU A 60 1.55 -9.14 -6.94
CA LEU A 60 2.11 -8.46 -5.79
C LEU A 60 1.98 -9.32 -4.54
N GLN A 61 3.05 -9.42 -3.74
CA GLN A 61 2.99 -10.06 -2.43
C GLN A 61 2.75 -9.03 -1.33
N MET A 62 1.77 -9.32 -0.49
CA MET A 62 1.41 -8.51 0.66
C MET A 62 2.04 -9.06 1.93
N TYR A 63 2.47 -8.14 2.78
CA TYR A 63 3.08 -8.40 4.08
C TYR A 63 2.21 -7.82 5.19
N LYS A 64 2.15 -8.53 6.32
CA LYS A 64 1.39 -8.11 7.50
C LYS A 64 2.33 -7.84 8.65
N ASN A 65 2.22 -6.67 9.26
CA ASN A 65 2.79 -6.38 10.57
C ASN A 65 1.69 -5.93 11.53
N LEU A 66 1.40 -6.76 12.54
CA LEU A 66 0.22 -6.63 13.39
C LEU A 66 -1.05 -6.55 12.52
N SER A 67 -1.76 -5.43 12.55
CA SER A 67 -2.98 -5.18 11.77
C SER A 67 -2.73 -4.36 10.50
N HIS A 68 -1.49 -4.16 10.08
CA HIS A 68 -1.16 -3.32 8.92
C HIS A 68 -0.67 -4.14 7.75
N THR A 69 -1.30 -3.95 6.60
CA THR A 69 -0.89 -4.52 5.32
C THR A 69 0.09 -3.58 4.63
N GLY A 70 1.17 -4.13 4.10
CA GLY A 70 2.17 -3.42 3.32
C GLY A 70 2.67 -4.23 2.13
N VAL A 71 3.36 -3.54 1.22
CA VAL A 71 3.98 -4.09 0.02
C VAL A 71 5.44 -3.68 -0.04
N ARG A 72 6.31 -4.54 -0.57
CA ARG A 72 7.73 -4.19 -0.73
C ARG A 72 7.87 -3.04 -1.72
N VAL A 73 8.83 -2.16 -1.44
CA VAL A 73 9.14 -1.03 -2.33
C VAL A 73 9.49 -1.53 -3.73
N ASP A 74 10.33 -2.57 -3.84
CA ASP A 74 10.76 -3.09 -5.14
C ASP A 74 9.62 -3.68 -5.98
N ASP A 75 8.55 -4.16 -5.35
CA ASP A 75 7.42 -4.77 -6.05
C ASP A 75 6.44 -3.71 -6.61
N ILE A 76 6.42 -2.51 -6.03
CA ILE A 76 5.40 -1.48 -6.31
C ILE A 76 5.97 -0.20 -6.94
N LYS A 77 7.27 0.10 -6.78
CA LYS A 77 7.88 1.40 -7.13
C LYS A 77 7.71 1.80 -8.61
N ASP A 78 7.67 0.83 -9.51
CA ASP A 78 7.54 1.06 -10.95
C ASP A 78 6.07 1.14 -11.38
N LEU A 79 5.14 0.95 -10.45
CA LEU A 79 3.70 0.84 -10.70
C LEU A 79 2.90 1.98 -10.09
N VAL A 80 3.39 2.58 -9.02
CA VAL A 80 2.69 3.61 -8.25
C VAL A 80 3.71 4.64 -7.79
N ASP A 81 3.33 5.92 -7.80
CA ASP A 81 4.14 6.97 -7.19
C ASP A 81 4.17 6.82 -5.66
N ILE A 82 5.23 6.20 -5.17
CA ILE A 82 5.49 6.00 -3.74
C ILE A 82 6.33 7.11 -3.11
N SER A 83 6.60 8.20 -3.86
CA SER A 83 7.32 9.35 -3.33
C SER A 83 6.61 9.92 -2.11
N GLU A 84 7.41 10.42 -1.16
CA GLU A 84 6.94 11.07 0.06
C GLU A 84 6.13 10.17 1.02
N ILE A 85 6.01 8.88 0.72
CA ILE A 85 5.48 7.87 1.63
C ILE A 85 6.62 7.34 2.51
N GLN A 86 6.36 7.22 3.80
CA GLN A 86 7.27 6.58 4.73
C GLN A 86 7.54 5.13 4.35
N THR A 87 8.82 4.81 4.17
CA THR A 87 9.30 3.43 4.05
C THR A 87 9.60 2.87 5.44
N TYR A 88 9.12 1.66 5.69
CA TYR A 88 9.35 0.89 6.90
C TYR A 88 10.25 -0.31 6.59
N ARG A 89 10.82 -0.93 7.62
CA ARG A 89 11.51 -2.22 7.50
C ARG A 89 10.65 -3.34 8.08
N LEU A 90 10.09 -4.18 7.23
CA LEU A 90 9.40 -5.41 7.63
C LEU A 90 10.27 -6.61 7.25
N ASN A 91 10.71 -7.39 8.26
CA ASN A 91 11.59 -8.55 8.06
C ASN A 91 12.82 -8.22 7.19
N ASN A 92 13.50 -7.11 7.50
CA ASN A 92 14.66 -6.57 6.75
C ASN A 92 14.38 -6.09 5.31
N HIS A 93 13.14 -6.10 4.83
CA HIS A 93 12.79 -5.57 3.52
C HIS A 93 12.17 -4.16 3.62
N PRO A 94 12.55 -3.22 2.72
CA PRO A 94 11.85 -1.94 2.58
C PRO A 94 10.40 -2.17 2.15
N THR A 95 9.46 -1.64 2.92
CA THR A 95 8.02 -1.85 2.74
C THR A 95 7.25 -0.57 3.01
N ILE A 96 6.17 -0.33 2.27
CA ILE A 96 5.23 0.76 2.52
C ILE A 96 3.88 0.19 2.93
N TYR A 97 3.16 0.90 3.81
CA TYR A 97 1.79 0.51 4.18
C TYR A 97 0.79 0.97 3.14
N ILE A 98 -0.25 0.16 2.93
CA ILE A 98 -1.32 0.44 1.97
C ILE A 98 -2.36 1.39 2.59
N ASN A 99 -3.01 0.94 3.65
CA ASN A 99 -4.12 1.65 4.27
C ASN A 99 -3.65 2.61 5.39
N GLU A 100 -4.46 3.61 5.69
CA GLU A 100 -4.35 4.41 6.90
C GLU A 100 -4.31 3.47 8.10
N ARG A 101 -3.38 3.78 9.01
CA ARG A 101 -3.23 3.06 10.26
C ARG A 101 -4.35 3.47 11.21
N PRO A 102 -5.08 2.54 11.85
CA PRO A 102 -6.12 2.91 12.80
C PRO A 102 -5.58 3.87 13.87
N GLN A 103 -6.25 5.01 14.04
CA GLN A 103 -5.92 5.97 15.09
C GLN A 103 -6.16 5.34 16.45
N ARG A 104 -5.27 5.59 17.41
CA ARG A 104 -5.52 5.18 18.80
C ARG A 104 -6.79 5.91 19.27
N LYS A 105 -7.81 5.17 19.70
CA LYS A 105 -9.10 5.71 20.18
C LYS A 105 -8.84 6.87 21.18
N GLY A 106 -9.52 8.00 20.97
CA GLY A 106 -9.48 9.15 21.89
C GLY A 106 -8.43 10.23 21.60
N LYS A 107 -7.65 10.14 20.51
CA LYS A 107 -6.80 11.26 20.08
C LYS A 107 -7.50 12.12 19.02
N PRO A 108 -7.65 13.44 19.23
CA PRO A 108 -8.10 14.33 18.17
C PRO A 108 -7.19 14.20 16.95
N LEU A 109 -7.77 14.27 15.74
CA LEU A 109 -7.02 14.51 14.51
C LEU A 109 -6.35 15.88 14.64
N ILE A 110 -5.13 15.94 15.17
CA ILE A 110 -4.36 17.18 15.19
C ILE A 110 -3.90 17.42 13.75
N ARG A 111 -4.73 18.13 12.98
CA ARG A 111 -4.47 18.54 11.60
C ARG A 111 -3.44 19.69 11.54
N GLN A 112 -2.30 19.58 12.21
CA GLN A 112 -1.27 20.63 12.18
C GLN A 112 0.14 20.09 12.34
N GLY A 113 0.92 20.18 11.25
CA GLY A 113 2.21 20.90 11.19
C GLY A 113 3.34 20.51 12.15
N LYS A 114 3.23 19.41 12.90
CA LYS A 114 4.34 18.92 13.72
C LYS A 114 5.36 18.24 12.80
N ARG A 115 6.64 18.59 12.95
CA ARG A 115 7.75 17.91 12.25
C ARG A 115 7.60 16.40 12.43
N ASN A 116 7.77 15.64 11.35
CA ASN A 116 7.70 14.19 11.31
C ASN A 116 6.30 13.60 11.62
N SER A 117 5.23 14.27 11.19
CA SER A 117 3.87 13.73 11.23
C SER A 117 3.27 13.61 9.83
N CYS A 118 2.43 12.60 9.62
CA CYS A 118 1.66 12.42 8.39
C CYS A 118 0.70 13.60 8.18
N GLU A 119 0.65 14.17 6.97
CA GLU A 119 -0.19 15.32 6.64
C GLU A 119 -1.68 15.00 6.68
N LYS A 120 -2.07 13.77 6.32
CA LYS A 120 -3.48 13.33 6.35
C LYS A 120 -3.97 13.01 7.76
N CYS A 121 -3.26 12.11 8.43
CA CYS A 121 -3.75 11.48 9.65
C CYS A 121 -3.08 12.00 10.94
N GLY A 122 -2.11 12.91 10.83
CA GLY A 122 -1.40 13.53 11.95
C GLY A 122 -0.48 12.59 12.73
N ARG A 123 -0.38 11.32 12.33
CA ARG A 123 0.40 10.30 13.03
C ARG A 123 1.89 10.61 12.93
N LYS A 124 2.59 10.53 14.06
CA LYS A 124 4.06 10.60 14.09
C LYS A 124 4.64 9.47 13.24
N MET A 125 5.50 9.83 12.29
CA MET A 125 6.26 8.93 11.44
C MET A 125 7.59 8.58 12.12
N GLU A 126 8.16 7.43 11.75
CA GLU A 126 9.45 6.99 12.25
C GLU A 126 10.56 7.88 11.67
N ILE A 127 11.44 8.39 12.55
CA ILE A 127 12.53 9.30 12.18
C ILE A 127 13.73 8.47 11.71
N GLU A 128 13.54 7.57 10.76
CA GLU A 128 14.67 6.87 10.15
C GLU A 128 15.06 7.62 8.89
N ASP A 129 16.09 8.47 8.93
CA ASP A 129 16.59 9.32 7.83
C ASP A 129 15.82 10.64 7.61
N GLN A 130 16.37 11.73 8.19
CA GLN A 130 15.87 13.11 8.11
C GLN A 130 16.03 13.74 6.72
N ASN A 131 16.74 13.09 5.80
CA ASN A 131 17.10 13.64 4.50
C ASN A 131 16.06 13.33 3.40
N LYS A 132 15.05 12.50 3.71
CA LYS A 132 13.92 12.23 2.81
C LYS A 132 12.70 13.05 3.21
N SER A 133 12.19 13.84 2.28
CA SER A 133 10.88 14.49 2.41
C SER A 133 9.79 13.42 2.48
N ARG A 134 9.26 13.15 3.68
CA ARG A 134 8.14 12.22 3.89
C ARG A 134 6.99 13.00 4.46
N ARG A 135 5.84 12.85 3.81
CA ARG A 135 4.61 13.57 4.12
C ARG A 135 3.47 12.62 4.49
N PHE A 136 3.54 11.36 4.08
CA PHE A 136 2.47 10.40 4.26
C PHE A 136 2.95 9.10 4.91
N CYS A 137 2.11 8.48 5.74
CA CYS A 137 2.45 7.22 6.40
C CYS A 137 2.02 5.96 5.62
N SER A 138 1.19 6.10 4.60
CA SER A 138 0.63 5.03 3.77
C SER A 138 0.18 5.57 2.41
N ILE A 139 -0.13 4.67 1.47
CA ILE A 139 -0.67 5.02 0.14
C ILE A 139 -2.01 5.74 0.26
N GLU A 140 -2.95 5.20 1.04
CA GLU A 140 -4.28 5.79 1.25
C GLU A 140 -4.17 7.23 1.78
N CYS A 141 -3.27 7.48 2.74
CA CYS A 141 -3.06 8.83 3.27
C CYS A 141 -2.57 9.84 2.23
N LYS A 142 -1.79 9.39 1.24
CA LYS A 142 -1.31 10.25 0.14
C LYS A 142 -2.47 10.57 -0.81
N LEU A 143 -3.22 9.56 -1.21
CA LEU A 143 -4.32 9.70 -2.18
C LEU A 143 -5.46 10.56 -1.64
N ASP A 144 -5.77 10.47 -0.35
CA ASP A 144 -6.82 11.28 0.26
C ASP A 144 -6.52 12.79 0.28
N ILE A 145 -5.25 13.18 0.34
CA ILE A 145 -4.83 14.60 0.32
C ILE A 145 -4.49 15.07 -1.09
N LYS A 146 -3.96 14.17 -1.92
CA LYS A 146 -3.53 14.46 -3.28
C LYS A 146 -4.16 13.46 -4.26
N PRO A 147 -5.47 13.57 -4.50
CA PRO A 147 -6.11 12.77 -5.54
C PRO A 147 -5.55 13.13 -6.93
N ASP A 148 -5.03 14.36 -7.11
CA ASP A 148 -4.58 14.89 -8.39
C ASP A 148 -3.09 14.67 -8.71
N ASN A 149 -2.28 14.16 -7.78
CA ASN A 149 -0.88 13.76 -8.06
C ASN A 149 -0.78 12.50 -8.94
N LEU A 150 -1.91 12.09 -9.52
CA LEU A 150 -2.02 11.14 -10.61
C LEU A 150 -1.84 11.83 -11.98
N LEU A 151 -1.96 13.16 -12.08
CA LEU A 151 -2.06 13.93 -13.34
C LEU A 151 -0.81 14.78 -13.70
N SER A 152 0.38 14.50 -13.17
CA SER A 152 1.59 15.28 -13.48
C SER A 152 2.79 14.44 -13.86
#